data_AF-A0A9D1SZL6-F1
#
_entry.id   AF-A0A9D1SZL6-F1
#
_cell.length_a   1.000
_cell.length_b   1.000
_cell.length_c   1.000
_cell.angle_alpha   90.00
_cell.angle_beta   90.00
_cell.angle_gamma   90.00
#
_symmetry.space_group_name_H-M   'P 1'
#
loop_
_entity.id
_entity.type
_entity.pdbx_description
1 polymer ?
#
loop_
_entity_poly.entity_id
_entity_poly.type
_entity_poly.pdbx_seq_one_letter_code
_entity_poly.pdbx_strand_id
1 'polypeptide(L)'
;MEEKFINYDNYLKNHKENVLKAFNLLYDKVNACIFNFQGLSRQELEKQILAHDDSKRTKEEYEFYADYFFGERTESVKEKFKIASDVHKSRNPHHPEYWEKNGVISMPDRYLFEMLCDWWSFYLVSGKPEDIFDWYKKEGKKFVFCKENQDKIDKTFNTIKEICNTKE
;
A
#
# COMPACT_ATOMS: atom_id res chain seq x y z
N MET A 1 0.66 -19.76 21.19
CA MET A 1 0.24 -19.10 19.94
C MET A 1 0.75 -19.96 18.80
N GLU A 2 -0.09 -20.33 17.84
CA GLU A 2 0.31 -21.17 16.70
C GLU A 2 1.38 -20.47 15.84
N GLU A 3 2.30 -21.24 15.24
CA GLU A 3 3.42 -20.73 14.43
C GLU A 3 2.97 -19.79 13.30
N LYS A 4 1.82 -20.10 12.67
CA LYS A 4 1.24 -19.27 11.61
C LYS A 4 0.97 -17.83 12.03
N PHE A 5 0.53 -17.62 13.28
CA PHE A 5 0.23 -16.27 13.79
C PHE A 5 1.51 -15.49 14.09
N ILE A 6 2.56 -16.17 14.58
CA ILE A 6 3.88 -15.57 14.76
C ILE A 6 4.45 -15.12 13.39
N ASN A 7 4.33 -15.98 12.37
CA ASN A 7 4.78 -15.66 11.02
C ASN A 7 3.97 -14.49 10.41
N TYR A 8 2.65 -14.46 10.64
CA TYR A 8 1.82 -13.37 10.17
C TYR A 8 2.11 -12.05 10.90
N ASP A 9 2.39 -12.09 12.20
CA ASP A 9 2.82 -10.91 12.97
C ASP A 9 4.13 -10.33 12.44
N ASN A 10 5.10 -11.20 12.15
CA ASN A 10 6.37 -10.81 11.54
C ASN A 10 6.15 -10.21 10.15
N TYR A 11 5.26 -10.80 9.34
CA TYR A 11 4.90 -10.26 8.03
C TYR A 11 4.30 -8.84 8.15
N LEU A 12 3.33 -8.64 9.04
CA LEU A 12 2.70 -7.33 9.23
C LEU A 12 3.69 -6.28 9.75
N LYS A 13 4.58 -6.67 10.67
CA LYS A 13 5.64 -5.79 11.18
C LYS A 13 6.58 -5.36 10.06
N ASN A 14 7.13 -6.33 9.31
CA ASN A 14 8.05 -6.06 8.22
C ASN A 14 7.39 -5.21 7.14
N HIS A 15 6.14 -5.49 6.77
CA HIS A 15 5.40 -4.69 5.80
C HIS A 15 5.29 -3.23 6.26
N LYS A 16 4.82 -2.99 7.49
CA LYS A 16 4.71 -1.64 8.06
C LYS A 16 6.05 -0.89 8.08
N GLU A 17 7.15 -1.55 8.42
CA GLU A 17 8.50 -0.98 8.36
C GLU A 17 8.92 -0.59 6.93
N ASN A 18 8.55 -1.39 5.93
CA ASN A 18 8.85 -1.09 4.53
C ASN A 18 8.00 0.05 3.96
N VAL A 19 6.73 0.16 4.36
CA VAL A 19 5.90 1.32 3.98
C VAL A 19 6.47 2.60 4.59
N LEU A 20 6.92 2.56 5.86
CA LEU A 20 7.60 3.69 6.49
C LEU A 20 8.92 4.05 5.77
N LYS A 21 9.66 3.06 5.30
CA LYS A 21 10.87 3.28 4.51
C LYS A 21 10.55 3.94 3.17
N ALA A 22 9.51 3.49 2.46
CA ALA A 22 9.04 4.10 1.22
C ALA A 22 8.63 5.56 1.45
N PHE A 23 7.87 5.83 2.53
CA PHE A 23 7.50 7.18 2.95
C PHE A 23 8.73 8.07 3.14
N ASN A 24 9.73 7.63 3.90
CA ASN A 24 10.93 8.42 4.16
C ASN A 24 11.77 8.70 2.89
N LEU A 25 11.78 7.77 1.93
CA LEU A 25 12.49 7.95 0.66
C LEU A 25 11.75 8.91 -0.28
N LEU A 26 10.42 8.93 -0.25
CA LEU A 26 9.60 9.74 -1.16
C LEU A 26 9.30 11.12 -0.61
N TYR A 27 9.02 11.25 0.69
CA TYR A 27 8.37 12.43 1.29
C TYR A 27 9.05 13.73 0.86
N ASP A 28 10.35 13.88 1.13
CA ASP A 28 11.07 15.13 0.84
C ASP A 28 11.16 15.44 -0.67
N LYS A 29 11.02 14.43 -1.54
CA LYS A 29 11.07 14.58 -3.01
C LYS A 29 9.72 14.93 -3.63
N VAL A 30 8.61 14.56 -2.98
CA VAL A 30 7.26 14.70 -3.57
C VAL A 30 6.37 15.72 -2.85
N ASN A 31 6.61 15.96 -1.56
CA ASN A 31 5.76 16.74 -0.65
C ASN A 31 5.55 18.21 -1.07
N ALA A 32 6.52 18.83 -1.75
CA ALA A 32 6.41 20.23 -2.16
C ALA A 32 5.89 20.45 -3.60
N CYS A 33 5.97 19.41 -4.46
CA CYS A 33 5.82 19.58 -5.92
C CYS A 33 4.70 18.75 -6.53
N ILE A 34 4.26 17.68 -5.85
CA ILE A 34 3.32 16.70 -6.40
C ILE A 34 2.03 16.66 -5.59
N PHE A 35 2.13 16.68 -4.26
CA PHE A 35 1.00 16.51 -3.35
C PHE A 35 0.70 17.79 -2.57
N ASN A 36 -0.58 18.02 -2.29
CA ASN A 36 -1.07 19.03 -1.37
C ASN A 36 -1.73 18.34 -0.17
N PHE A 37 -1.00 18.24 0.94
CA PHE A 37 -1.50 17.59 2.16
C PHE A 37 -2.36 18.49 3.05
N GLN A 38 -2.87 19.62 2.54
CA GLN A 38 -3.86 20.47 3.24
C GLN A 38 -3.40 20.93 4.64
N GLY A 39 -2.10 21.15 4.82
CA GLY A 39 -1.52 21.59 6.10
C GLY A 39 -1.15 20.47 7.08
N LEU A 40 -1.31 19.19 6.70
CA LEU A 40 -0.81 18.07 7.50
C LEU A 40 0.72 18.10 7.58
N SER A 41 1.23 17.94 8.79
CA SER A 41 2.65 17.81 9.08
C SER A 41 3.20 16.44 8.65
N ARG A 42 4.53 16.35 8.48
CA ARG A 42 5.23 15.07 8.28
C ARG A 42 4.86 14.04 9.34
N GLN A 43 4.75 14.46 10.60
CA GLN A 43 4.44 13.58 11.73
C GLN A 43 3.00 13.02 11.66
N GLU A 44 2.04 13.82 11.18
CA GLU A 44 0.66 13.35 11.00
C GLU A 44 0.55 12.34 9.86
N LEU A 45 1.27 12.58 8.76
CA LEU A 45 1.35 11.65 7.64
C LEU A 45 2.07 10.36 8.03
N GLU A 46 3.15 10.45 8.81
CA GLU A 46 3.85 9.27 9.34
C GLU A 46 2.94 8.41 10.24
N LYS A 47 2.12 9.04 11.10
CA LYS A 47 1.11 8.32 11.90
C LYS A 47 0.10 7.61 11.02
N GLN A 48 -0.35 8.24 9.93
CA GLN A 48 -1.24 7.61 8.96
C GLN A 48 -0.56 6.40 8.30
N ILE A 49 0.67 6.54 7.80
CA ILE A 49 1.45 5.44 7.22
C ILE A 49 1.59 4.26 8.20
N LEU A 50 1.83 4.54 9.48
CA LEU A 50 1.94 3.51 10.50
C LEU A 50 0.61 2.84 10.84
N ALA A 51 -0.52 3.43 10.46
CA ALA A 51 -1.86 2.91 10.72
C ALA A 51 -2.60 2.39 9.47
N HIS A 52 -1.98 2.47 8.28
CA HIS A 52 -2.64 2.22 6.98
C HIS A 52 -3.43 0.91 6.91
N ASP A 53 -2.95 -0.11 7.61
CA ASP A 53 -3.42 -1.50 7.57
C ASP A 53 -3.92 -2.02 8.92
N ASP A 54 -4.22 -1.14 9.88
CA ASP A 54 -4.58 -1.57 11.23
C ASP A 54 -5.87 -2.44 11.27
N SER A 55 -6.72 -2.38 10.23
CA SER A 55 -7.87 -3.29 10.09
C SER A 55 -7.47 -4.77 10.03
N LYS A 56 -6.24 -5.10 9.59
CA LYS A 56 -5.70 -6.47 9.55
C LYS A 56 -5.56 -7.08 10.96
N ARG A 57 -5.72 -6.28 12.02
CA ARG A 57 -5.76 -6.72 13.42
C ARG A 57 -7.19 -7.03 13.92
N THR A 58 -8.22 -6.78 13.12
CA THR A 58 -9.57 -7.29 13.41
C THR A 58 -9.55 -8.82 13.35
N LYS A 59 -10.38 -9.49 14.15
CA LYS A 59 -10.33 -10.94 14.31
C LYS A 59 -10.45 -11.67 12.99
N GLU A 60 -11.43 -11.30 12.16
CA GLU A 60 -11.72 -11.96 10.90
C GLU A 60 -10.61 -11.74 9.87
N GLU A 61 -10.13 -10.51 9.69
CA GLU A 61 -9.02 -10.25 8.77
C GLU A 61 -7.75 -10.96 9.25
N TYR A 62 -7.44 -10.87 10.54
CA TYR A 62 -6.23 -11.46 11.11
C TYR A 62 -6.18 -12.98 10.92
N GLU A 63 -7.24 -13.68 11.33
CA GLU A 63 -7.31 -15.14 11.23
C GLU A 63 -7.29 -15.60 9.77
N PHE A 64 -8.05 -14.97 8.88
CA PHE A 64 -8.18 -15.43 7.49
C PHE A 64 -6.92 -15.15 6.68
N TYR A 65 -6.23 -14.02 6.92
CA TYR A 65 -4.95 -13.77 6.29
C TYR A 65 -3.87 -14.72 6.82
N ALA A 66 -3.80 -14.97 8.13
CA ALA A 66 -2.83 -15.90 8.71
C ALA A 66 -3.00 -17.32 8.14
N ASP A 67 -4.24 -17.81 8.06
CA ASP A 67 -4.56 -19.11 7.47
C ASP A 67 -4.15 -19.18 5.99
N TYR A 68 -4.39 -18.13 5.21
CA TYR A 68 -4.08 -18.11 3.78
C TYR A 68 -2.58 -18.04 3.47
N PHE A 69 -1.84 -17.21 4.21
CA PHE A 69 -0.42 -16.98 3.95
C PHE A 69 0.49 -18.02 4.62
N PHE A 70 0.08 -18.54 5.78
CA PHE A 70 0.94 -19.39 6.63
C PHE A 70 0.27 -20.69 7.08
N GLY A 71 -0.91 -21.02 6.55
CA GLY A 71 -1.61 -22.29 6.77
C GLY A 71 -1.84 -23.07 5.48
N GLU A 72 -2.70 -24.10 5.56
CA GLU A 72 -3.10 -24.90 4.41
C GLU A 72 -4.15 -24.19 3.56
N ARG A 73 -3.88 -24.03 2.25
CA ARG A 73 -4.75 -23.31 1.30
C ARG A 73 -5.89 -24.17 0.77
N THR A 74 -6.74 -24.65 1.68
CA THR A 74 -8.02 -25.29 1.32
C THR A 74 -8.94 -24.30 0.60
N GLU A 75 -9.98 -24.81 -0.07
CA GLU A 75 -10.92 -23.93 -0.79
C GLU A 75 -11.65 -22.98 0.17
N SER A 76 -12.06 -23.47 1.35
CA SER A 76 -12.66 -22.63 2.39
C SER A 76 -11.72 -21.51 2.87
N VAL A 77 -10.41 -21.76 2.95
CA VAL A 77 -9.43 -20.73 3.32
C VAL A 77 -9.30 -19.67 2.22
N LYS A 78 -9.33 -20.05 0.94
CA LYS A 78 -9.30 -19.09 -0.18
C LYS A 78 -10.55 -18.21 -0.20
N GLU A 79 -11.73 -18.78 0.05
CA GLU A 79 -13.00 -18.05 0.13
C GLU A 79 -12.98 -17.04 1.28
N LYS A 80 -12.55 -17.47 2.48
CA LYS A 80 -12.39 -16.61 3.65
C LYS A 80 -11.39 -15.48 3.42
N PHE A 81 -10.25 -15.79 2.81
CA PHE A 81 -9.26 -14.79 2.42
C PHE A 81 -9.85 -13.76 1.46
N LYS A 82 -10.61 -14.18 0.46
CA LYS A 82 -11.28 -13.27 -0.48
C LYS A 82 -12.22 -12.31 0.27
N ILE A 83 -13.05 -12.83 1.17
CA ILE A 83 -13.95 -12.00 2.00
C ILE A 83 -13.15 -11.00 2.84
N ALA A 84 -12.09 -11.44 3.53
CA ALA A 84 -11.25 -10.55 4.32
C ALA A 84 -10.56 -9.48 3.46
N SER A 85 -10.08 -9.84 2.27
CA SER A 85 -9.45 -8.92 1.32
C SER A 85 -10.42 -7.85 0.82
N ASP A 86 -11.65 -8.25 0.46
CA ASP A 86 -12.69 -7.31 0.02
C ASP A 86 -13.09 -6.35 1.17
N VAL A 87 -13.23 -6.87 2.39
CA VAL A 87 -13.52 -6.07 3.58
C VAL A 87 -12.38 -5.09 3.88
N HIS A 88 -11.13 -5.56 3.86
CA HIS A 88 -9.94 -4.75 4.08
C HIS A 88 -9.89 -3.56 3.11
N LYS A 89 -10.04 -3.82 1.81
CA LYS A 89 -10.05 -2.79 0.78
C LYS A 89 -11.20 -1.79 0.94
N SER A 90 -12.38 -2.27 1.37
CA SER A 90 -13.54 -1.41 1.61
C SER A 90 -13.41 -0.50 2.85
N ARG A 91 -12.50 -0.81 3.78
CA ARG A 91 -12.28 -0.07 5.03
C ARG A 91 -11.13 0.93 4.95
N ASN A 92 -10.14 0.65 4.12
CA ASN A 92 -8.88 1.38 4.11
C ASN A 92 -8.80 2.32 2.90
N PRO A 93 -8.83 3.66 3.10
CA PRO A 93 -8.95 4.62 2.00
C PRO A 93 -7.73 4.73 1.08
N HIS A 94 -6.61 4.07 1.39
CA HIS A 94 -5.49 4.00 0.45
C HIS A 94 -5.72 2.97 -0.67
N HIS A 95 -6.68 2.05 -0.53
CA HIS A 95 -7.05 1.15 -1.62
C HIS A 95 -7.97 1.86 -2.61
N PRO A 96 -7.73 1.77 -3.94
CA PRO A 96 -8.63 2.33 -4.95
C PRO A 96 -10.08 1.87 -4.81
N GLU A 97 -10.30 0.61 -4.44
CA GLU A 97 -11.62 -0.02 -4.28
C GLU A 97 -12.49 0.67 -3.20
N TYR A 98 -11.88 1.35 -2.22
CA TYR A 98 -12.60 2.16 -1.24
C TYR A 98 -13.44 3.26 -1.94
N TRP A 99 -12.92 3.80 -3.04
CA TRP A 99 -13.50 4.93 -3.78
C TRP A 99 -14.33 4.48 -4.99
N GLU A 100 -14.30 3.20 -5.37
CA GLU A 100 -14.92 2.68 -6.59
C GLU A 100 -16.46 2.69 -6.60
N LYS A 101 -17.12 2.96 -5.46
CA LYS A 101 -18.60 2.94 -5.38
C LYS A 101 -19.30 3.84 -6.40
N ASN A 102 -18.61 4.82 -7.01
CA ASN A 102 -19.04 5.58 -8.20
C ASN A 102 -17.86 5.93 -9.16
N GLY A 103 -16.81 5.08 -9.21
CA GLY A 103 -15.51 5.39 -9.84
C GLY A 103 -14.57 6.20 -8.94
N VAL A 104 -13.24 6.06 -9.10
CA VAL A 104 -12.23 6.80 -8.30
C VAL A 104 -12.19 8.26 -8.76
N ILE A 105 -13.20 9.04 -8.38
CA ILE A 105 -13.42 10.41 -8.88
C ILE A 105 -12.30 11.37 -8.42
N SER A 106 -11.79 11.21 -7.19
CA SER A 106 -10.61 11.93 -6.68
C SER A 106 -10.22 11.34 -5.31
N MET A 107 -9.22 10.46 -5.28
CA MET A 107 -8.65 9.99 -4.01
C MET A 107 -7.79 11.15 -3.43
N PRO A 108 -8.04 11.62 -2.20
CA PRO A 108 -7.26 12.71 -1.60
C PRO A 108 -5.76 12.42 -1.52
N ASP A 109 -4.95 13.46 -1.65
CA ASP A 109 -3.47 13.35 -1.76
C ASP A 109 -2.82 12.56 -0.63
N ARG A 110 -3.32 12.70 0.60
CA ARG A 110 -2.83 11.92 1.75
C ARG A 110 -2.99 10.41 1.56
N TYR A 111 -4.07 9.97 0.91
CA TYR A 111 -4.36 8.54 0.69
C TYR A 111 -3.71 8.04 -0.60
N LEU A 112 -3.62 8.89 -1.62
CA LEU A 112 -2.89 8.58 -2.85
C LEU A 112 -1.39 8.40 -2.57
N PHE A 113 -0.82 9.25 -1.72
CA PHE A 113 0.57 9.14 -1.30
C PHE A 113 0.81 7.90 -0.42
N GLU A 114 -0.11 7.59 0.50
CA GLU A 114 -0.08 6.36 1.30
C GLU A 114 -0.12 5.11 0.42
N MET A 115 -1.01 5.06 -0.58
CA MET A 115 -1.10 3.97 -1.56
C MET A 115 0.21 3.76 -2.33
N LEU A 116 0.85 4.85 -2.75
CA LEU A 116 2.13 4.76 -3.47
C LEU A 116 3.27 4.28 -2.58
N CYS A 117 3.27 4.65 -1.30
CA CYS A 117 4.21 4.10 -0.31
C CYS A 117 3.96 2.60 -0.09
N ASP A 118 2.70 2.20 0.03
CA ASP A 118 2.29 0.80 0.19
C ASP A 118 2.76 -0.06 -1.01
N TRP A 119 2.41 0.35 -2.22
CA TRP A 119 2.79 -0.37 -3.44
C TRP A 119 4.30 -0.50 -3.62
N TRP A 120 5.07 0.56 -3.32
CA TRP A 120 6.51 0.50 -3.47
C TRP A 120 7.18 -0.36 -2.39
N SER A 121 6.58 -0.46 -1.21
CA SER A 121 7.13 -1.22 -0.08
C SER A 121 7.44 -2.68 -0.40
N PHE A 122 6.63 -3.33 -1.25
CA PHE A 122 6.80 -4.74 -1.63
C PHE A 122 8.13 -5.02 -2.34
N TYR A 123 8.67 -4.02 -3.04
CA TYR A 123 9.89 -4.14 -3.83
C TYR A 123 11.15 -3.71 -3.07
N LEU A 124 10.96 -3.01 -1.94
CA LEU A 124 12.05 -2.75 -1.00
C LEU A 124 12.48 -4.03 -0.26
N VAL A 125 11.57 -5.00 -0.11
CA VAL A 125 11.84 -6.31 0.51
C VAL A 125 12.63 -7.22 -0.43
N SER A 126 12.29 -7.22 -1.73
CA SER A 126 12.95 -8.08 -2.73
C SER A 126 14.33 -7.57 -3.15
N GLY A 127 14.70 -6.35 -2.72
CA GLY A 127 15.94 -5.69 -3.15
C GLY A 127 15.92 -5.21 -4.61
N LYS A 128 14.75 -5.23 -5.25
CA LYS A 128 14.54 -4.84 -6.66
C LYS A 128 13.52 -3.73 -6.76
N PRO A 129 13.81 -2.52 -6.25
CA PRO A 129 12.86 -1.42 -6.18
C PRO A 129 12.27 -1.01 -7.55
N GLU A 130 12.94 -1.36 -8.65
CA GLU A 130 12.51 -1.17 -10.04
C GLU A 130 11.41 -2.13 -10.50
N ASP A 131 11.22 -3.27 -9.85
CA ASP A 131 10.17 -4.26 -10.22
C ASP A 131 8.75 -3.65 -10.10
N ILE A 132 8.58 -2.59 -9.31
CA ILE A 132 7.33 -1.82 -9.24
C ILE A 132 6.88 -1.31 -10.61
N PHE A 133 7.81 -0.97 -11.51
CA PHE A 133 7.45 -0.44 -12.83
C PHE A 133 6.79 -1.49 -13.70
N ASP A 134 7.26 -2.73 -13.62
CA ASP A 134 6.72 -3.83 -14.41
C ASP A 134 5.40 -4.34 -13.85
N TRP A 135 5.26 -4.34 -12.52
CA TRP A 135 3.96 -4.56 -11.89
C TRP A 135 2.97 -3.47 -12.24
N TYR A 136 3.35 -2.18 -12.20
CA TYR A 136 2.43 -1.09 -12.52
C TYR A 136 1.89 -1.20 -13.95
N LYS A 137 2.76 -1.55 -14.92
CA LYS A 137 2.34 -1.78 -16.32
C LYS A 137 1.34 -2.93 -16.47
N LYS A 138 1.47 -4.00 -15.67
CA LYS A 138 0.66 -5.22 -15.78
C LYS A 138 -0.63 -5.18 -14.96
N GLU A 139 -0.52 -4.69 -13.73
CA GLU A 139 -1.54 -4.77 -12.70
C GLU A 139 -2.06 -3.38 -12.30
N GLY A 140 -1.16 -2.44 -11.98
CA GLY A 140 -1.55 -1.11 -11.51
C GLY A 140 -2.39 -0.30 -12.52
N LYS A 141 -2.15 -0.47 -13.82
CA LYS A 141 -2.95 0.15 -14.89
C LYS A 141 -4.40 -0.36 -15.02
N LYS A 142 -4.79 -1.39 -14.26
CA LYS A 142 -6.19 -1.86 -14.21
C LYS A 142 -7.06 -0.91 -13.39
N PHE A 143 -6.47 -0.16 -12.46
CA PHE A 143 -7.18 0.87 -11.70
C PHE A 143 -7.41 2.11 -12.57
N VAL A 144 -8.61 2.67 -12.52
CA VAL A 144 -9.00 3.86 -13.27
C VAL A 144 -9.02 5.06 -12.32
N PHE A 145 -8.01 5.92 -12.41
CA PHE A 145 -7.92 7.17 -11.65
C PHE A 145 -8.40 8.36 -12.48
N CYS A 146 -8.89 9.41 -11.82
CA CYS A 146 -9.08 10.69 -12.49
C CYS A 146 -7.72 11.26 -12.96
N LYS A 147 -7.77 12.16 -13.94
CA LYS A 147 -6.56 12.71 -14.59
C LYS A 147 -5.57 13.30 -13.58
N GLU A 148 -6.07 14.04 -12.59
CA GLU A 148 -5.22 14.66 -11.58
C GLU A 148 -4.44 13.61 -10.76
N ASN A 149 -5.13 12.58 -10.28
CA ASN A 149 -4.50 11.50 -9.53
C ASN A 149 -3.52 10.71 -10.40
N GLN A 150 -3.86 10.45 -11.66
CA GLN A 150 -2.97 9.77 -12.60
C GLN A 150 -1.69 10.59 -12.85
N ASP A 151 -1.79 11.90 -13.04
CA ASP A 151 -0.64 12.78 -13.21
C ASP A 151 0.29 12.76 -11.97
N LYS A 152 -0.27 12.68 -10.75
CA LYS A 152 0.49 12.55 -9.50
C LYS A 152 1.18 11.19 -9.38
N ILE A 153 0.49 10.11 -9.78
CA ILE A 153 1.05 8.76 -9.83
C ILE A 153 2.26 8.74 -10.78
N ASP A 154 2.10 9.20 -12.02
CA ASP A 154 3.17 9.18 -13.03
C ASP A 154 4.39 10.00 -12.60
N LYS A 155 4.17 11.20 -12.02
CA LYS A 155 5.26 12.00 -11.44
C LYS A 155 5.98 11.26 -10.30
N THR A 156 5.23 10.59 -9.43
CA THR A 156 5.82 9.81 -8.33
C THR A 156 6.65 8.62 -8.86
N PHE A 157 6.18 7.93 -9.90
CA PHE A 157 6.97 6.87 -10.55
C PHE A 157 8.27 7.39 -11.17
N ASN A 158 8.26 8.60 -11.75
CA ASN A 158 9.50 9.25 -12.22
C ASN A 158 10.46 9.52 -11.05
N THR A 159 9.96 10.03 -9.92
CA THR A 159 10.77 10.20 -8.71
C THR A 159 11.33 8.88 -8.19
N ILE A 160 10.54 7.80 -8.18
CA ILE A 160 11.03 6.45 -7.82
C ILE A 160 12.18 6.04 -8.74
N LYS A 161 12.04 6.27 -10.05
CA LYS A 161 13.07 5.92 -11.03
C LYS A 161 14.38 6.66 -10.78
N GLU A 162 14.29 7.95 -10.47
CA GLU A 162 15.45 8.76 -10.09
C GLU A 162 16.11 8.21 -8.82
N ILE A 163 15.33 7.87 -7.79
CA ILE A 163 15.86 7.29 -6.54
C ILE A 163 16.61 5.97 -6.83
N CYS A 164 16.03 5.09 -7.65
CA CYS A 164 16.67 3.83 -8.01
C CYS A 164 18.00 4.04 -8.76
N ASN A 165 18.07 5.03 -9.64
CA ASN A 165 19.27 5.33 -10.42
C ASN A 165 20.38 6.02 -9.61
N THR A 166 20.06 6.70 -8.51
CA THR A 166 21.05 7.38 -7.65
C THR A 166 21.81 6.46 -6.68
N LYS A 167 21.57 5.15 -6.73
CA LYS A 167 22.21 4.15 -5.84
C LYS A 167 23.41 3.43 -6.45
N GLU A 168 23.89 3.89 -7.62
CA GLU A 168 25.19 3.54 -8.21
C GLU A 168 26.25 4.58 -7.83
#